data_AF-A0A371SJR4-F1
#
_entry.id   AF-A0A371SJR4-F1
#
_cell.length_a   1.000
_cell.length_b   1.000
_cell.length_c   1.000
_cell.angle_alpha   90.00
_cell.angle_beta   90.00
_cell.angle_gamma   90.00
#
_symmetry.space_group_name_H-M   'P 1'
#
loop_
_entity.id
_entity.type
_entity.pdbx_description
1 polymer ?
#
loop_
_entity_poly.entity_id
_entity_poly.type
_entity_poly.pdbx_seq_one_letter_code
_entity_poly.pdbx_strand_id
1 'polypeptide(L)'
;MVPVFKRFLKKISVSRFEWHSHIGVGDAAHTGIITGLGWSIKGTIVGVMSHYFNLKTHPEYSITPSFQVAVSETRLRCMIHFRIGYAMVAGIKAIKRWRGGLPKFKSQTLSKLNDADSDKKSV
;
A
#
# COMPACT_ATOMS: atom_id res chain seq x y z
N MET A 1 -11.09 -12.06 1.41
CA MET A 1 -9.84 -11.29 1.62
C MET A 1 -9.02 -11.35 0.33
N VAL A 2 -8.82 -10.22 -0.35
CA VAL A 2 -8.46 -10.18 -1.78
C VAL A 2 -7.00 -10.64 -2.01
N PRO A 3 -6.74 -11.77 -2.69
CA PRO A 3 -5.40 -12.38 -2.82
C PRO A 3 -4.42 -11.54 -3.64
N VAL A 4 -4.93 -10.62 -4.45
CA VAL A 4 -4.13 -9.74 -5.33
C VAL A 4 -3.32 -8.74 -4.49
N PHE A 5 -3.93 -8.10 -3.50
CA PHE A 5 -3.27 -7.07 -2.68
C PHE A 5 -2.14 -7.63 -1.82
N LYS A 6 -2.26 -8.87 -1.34
CA LYS A 6 -1.24 -9.50 -0.49
C LYS A 6 0.14 -9.58 -1.15
N ARG A 7 0.21 -9.83 -2.46
CA ARG A 7 1.48 -9.90 -3.20
C ARG A 7 2.14 -8.54 -3.38
N PHE A 8 1.34 -7.49 -3.56
CA PHE A 8 1.83 -6.12 -3.64
C PHE A 8 2.31 -5.64 -2.28
N LEU A 9 1.56 -5.94 -1.22
CA LEU A 9 1.90 -5.51 0.13
C LEU A 9 3.20 -6.16 0.64
N LYS A 10 3.48 -7.40 0.23
CA LYS A 10 4.73 -8.11 0.59
C LYS A 10 6.00 -7.49 -0.02
N LYS A 11 5.88 -6.67 -1.08
CA LYS A 11 7.01 -5.95 -1.70
C LYS A 11 7.41 -4.67 -0.95
N ILE A 12 6.68 -4.35 0.10
CA ILE A 12 6.85 -3.16 0.91
C ILE A 12 7.66 -3.56 2.12
N SER A 13 8.80 -2.93 2.28
CA SER A 13 9.63 -3.09 3.46
C SER A 13 9.38 -1.92 4.38
N VAL A 14 8.93 -2.17 5.60
CA VAL A 14 8.84 -1.14 6.63
C VAL A 14 10.12 -1.22 7.45
N SER A 15 10.87 -0.11 7.48
CA SER A 15 12.17 -0.04 8.16
C SER A 15 12.06 0.47 9.59
N ARG A 16 11.11 1.36 9.89
CA ARG A 16 10.81 1.82 11.25
C ARG A 16 9.33 2.12 11.39
N PHE A 17 8.76 1.75 12.52
CA PHE A 17 7.40 2.07 12.89
C PHE A 17 7.39 2.43 14.38
N GLU A 18 7.14 3.70 14.68
CA GLU A 18 7.07 4.29 16.01
C GLU A 18 5.67 4.91 16.17
N TRP A 19 4.88 4.43 17.13
CA TRP A 19 3.55 4.95 17.38
C TRP A 19 3.28 5.21 18.86
N HIS A 20 3.43 6.46 19.25
CA HIS A 20 3.14 6.94 20.59
C HIS A 20 1.81 7.69 20.59
N SER A 21 0.92 7.35 21.52
CA SER A 21 -0.30 8.13 21.77
C SER A 21 -0.37 8.50 23.24
N HIS A 22 -0.73 9.74 23.49
CA HIS A 22 -0.97 10.32 24.79
C HIS A 22 -2.46 10.68 24.82
N ILE A 23 -3.25 9.93 25.58
CA ILE A 23 -4.71 10.05 25.57
C ILE A 23 -5.20 10.19 27.00
N GLY A 24 -6.01 11.21 27.23
CA GLY A 24 -6.64 11.52 28.51
C GLY A 24 -7.94 12.29 28.28
N VAL A 25 -8.97 12.00 29.06
CA VAL A 25 -10.29 12.66 28.94
C VAL A 25 -10.68 13.37 30.24
N GLY A 26 -9.78 13.43 31.23
CA GLY A 26 -10.04 14.05 32.54
C GLY A 26 -10.91 13.20 33.49
N ASP A 27 -11.42 12.07 32.99
CA ASP A 27 -12.11 11.05 33.79
C ASP A 27 -11.36 9.71 33.67
N ALA A 28 -11.13 9.05 34.81
CA ALA A 28 -10.31 7.86 34.87
C ALA A 28 -10.96 6.63 34.22
N ALA A 29 -12.28 6.47 34.35
CA ALA A 29 -13.01 5.35 33.76
C ALA A 29 -13.03 5.48 32.24
N HIS A 30 -13.35 6.66 31.72
CA HIS A 30 -13.34 6.91 30.27
C HIS A 30 -11.94 6.80 29.68
N THR A 31 -10.92 7.32 30.37
CA THR A 31 -9.52 7.21 29.92
C THR A 31 -9.06 5.75 29.87
N GLY A 32 -9.45 4.92 30.84
CA GLY A 32 -9.16 3.49 30.85
C GLY A 32 -9.78 2.74 29.66
N ILE A 33 -11.06 2.99 29.37
CA ILE A 33 -11.77 2.39 28.22
C ILE A 33 -11.10 2.79 26.91
N ILE A 34 -10.82 4.08 26.72
CA ILE A 34 -10.22 4.58 25.48
C ILE A 34 -8.78 4.06 25.33
N THR A 35 -8.04 3.93 26.41
CA THR A 35 -6.68 3.36 26.40
C THR A 35 -6.71 1.90 25.99
N GLY A 36 -7.64 1.11 26.54
CA GLY A 36 -7.83 -0.30 26.16
C GLY A 36 -8.21 -0.45 24.68
N LEU A 37 -9.20 0.32 24.23
CA LEU A 37 -9.59 0.37 22.81
C LEU A 37 -8.43 0.79 21.92
N GLY A 38 -7.67 1.79 22.33
CA GLY A 38 -6.47 2.25 21.65
C GLY A 38 -5.45 1.11 21.51
N TRP A 39 -5.22 0.34 22.57
CA TRP A 39 -4.31 -0.81 22.54
C TRP A 39 -4.78 -1.89 21.56
N SER A 40 -6.07 -2.22 21.56
CA SER A 40 -6.63 -3.20 20.62
C SER A 40 -6.51 -2.76 19.16
N ILE A 41 -6.81 -1.48 18.88
CA ILE A 41 -6.72 -0.91 17.53
C ILE A 41 -5.26 -0.89 17.07
N LYS A 42 -4.35 -0.37 17.91
CA LYS A 42 -2.92 -0.33 17.61
C LYS A 42 -2.37 -1.73 17.36
N GLY A 43 -2.67 -2.68 18.24
CA GLY A 43 -2.24 -4.08 18.11
C GLY A 43 -2.76 -4.73 16.83
N THR A 44 -4.01 -4.48 16.46
CA THR A 44 -4.60 -4.99 15.21
C THR A 44 -3.86 -4.42 13.99
N ILE A 45 -3.61 -3.11 13.97
CA ILE A 45 -2.88 -2.46 12.88
C ILE A 45 -1.46 -3.02 12.78
N VAL A 46 -0.75 -3.16 13.89
CA VAL A 46 0.61 -3.72 13.91
C VAL A 46 0.62 -5.18 13.47
N GLY A 47 -0.35 -6.00 13.89
CA GLY A 47 -0.48 -7.39 13.47
C GLY A 47 -0.75 -7.54 11.98
N VAL A 48 -1.67 -6.73 11.44
CA VAL A 48 -1.92 -6.64 9.99
C VAL A 48 -0.65 -6.17 9.29
N MET A 49 0.00 -5.12 9.79
CA MET A 49 1.23 -4.58 9.21
C MET A 49 2.31 -5.66 9.13
N SER A 50 2.47 -6.48 10.17
CA SER A 50 3.40 -7.60 10.22
C SER A 50 3.04 -8.78 9.35
N HIS A 51 1.76 -8.99 9.05
CA HIS A 51 1.34 -10.05 8.15
C HIS A 51 1.49 -9.67 6.67
N TYR A 52 1.24 -8.39 6.35
CA TYR A 52 1.20 -7.91 4.98
C TYR A 52 2.50 -7.28 4.49
N PHE A 53 3.21 -6.55 5.36
CA PHE A 53 4.46 -5.90 5.02
C PHE A 53 5.65 -6.68 5.56
N ASN A 54 6.81 -6.47 4.96
CA ASN A 54 8.07 -7.02 5.46
C ASN A 54 8.66 -6.05 6.47
N LEU A 55 8.33 -6.21 7.76
CA LEU A 55 8.97 -5.43 8.83
C LEU A 55 10.42 -5.90 8.99
N LYS A 56 11.37 -4.98 8.73
CA LYS A 56 12.80 -5.23 8.96
C LYS A 56 13.22 -4.98 10.40
N THR A 57 12.36 -4.36 11.19
CA THR A 57 12.64 -3.92 12.57
C THR A 57 11.39 -4.08 13.41
N HIS A 58 11.57 -4.29 14.72
CA HIS A 58 10.47 -4.39 15.67
C HIS A 58 9.67 -3.08 15.73
N PRO A 59 8.34 -3.14 15.57
CA PRO A 59 7.50 -1.96 15.70
C PRO A 59 7.47 -1.50 17.16
N GLU A 60 7.73 -0.23 17.40
CA GLU A 60 7.69 0.38 18.71
C GLU A 60 6.37 1.14 18.86
N TYR A 61 5.58 0.82 19.87
CA TYR A 61 4.32 1.51 20.10
C TYR A 61 4.01 1.58 21.59
N SER A 62 3.53 2.74 22.02
CA SER A 62 3.08 2.93 23.40
C SER A 62 1.83 3.80 23.47
N ILE A 63 1.06 3.60 24.52
CA ILE A 63 -0.04 4.49 24.89
C ILE A 63 0.25 4.95 26.32
N THR A 64 0.35 6.26 26.49
CA THR A 64 0.50 6.90 27.80
C THR A 64 -0.86 7.48 28.18
N PRO A 65 -1.59 6.87 29.12
CA PRO A 65 -2.86 7.40 29.60
C PRO A 65 -2.63 8.62 30.50
N SER A 66 -3.37 9.69 30.27
CA SER A 66 -3.39 10.88 31.13
C SER A 66 -4.73 10.93 31.86
N PHE A 67 -4.73 10.56 33.14
CA PHE A 67 -5.96 10.51 33.94
C PHE A 67 -6.39 11.86 34.50
N GLN A 68 -5.48 12.83 34.59
CA GLN A 68 -5.72 14.11 35.25
C GLN A 68 -6.10 15.24 34.29
N VAL A 69 -5.70 15.14 33.01
CA VAL A 69 -5.90 16.20 32.02
C VAL A 69 -6.48 15.62 30.74
N ALA A 70 -7.45 16.32 30.15
CA ALA A 70 -7.96 16.02 28.83
C ALA A 70 -6.91 16.39 27.77
N VAL A 71 -6.30 15.39 27.15
CA VAL A 71 -5.19 15.54 26.20
C VAL A 71 -5.26 14.43 25.16
N SER A 72 -5.06 14.79 23.89
CA SER A 72 -5.02 13.82 22.80
C SER A 72 -3.88 14.19 21.87
N GLU A 73 -2.68 13.70 22.18
CA GLU A 73 -1.52 13.83 21.31
C GLU A 73 -1.16 12.47 20.73
N THR A 74 -0.95 12.38 19.43
CA THR A 74 -0.48 11.14 18.79
C THR A 74 0.70 11.45 17.89
N ARG A 75 1.82 10.79 18.16
CA ARG A 75 3.04 10.85 17.35
C ARG A 75 3.20 9.52 16.64
N LEU A 76 3.03 9.56 15.32
CA LEU A 76 3.23 8.43 14.43
C LEU A 76 4.40 8.73 13.50
N ARG A 77 5.45 7.92 13.59
CA ARG A 77 6.62 7.95 12.70
C ARG A 77 6.74 6.61 12.01
N CYS A 78 6.70 6.61 10.69
CA CYS A 78 6.80 5.39 9.89
C CYS A 78 7.75 5.61 8.71
N MET A 79 8.76 4.75 8.59
CA MET A 79 9.70 4.73 7.46
C MET A 79 9.42 3.53 6.57
N ILE A 80 8.80 3.80 5.43
CA ILE A 80 8.39 2.77 4.46
C ILE A 80 9.31 2.84 3.25
N HIS A 81 9.91 1.71 2.90
CA HIS A 81 10.69 1.51 1.67
C HIS A 81 9.89 0.65 0.70
N PHE A 82 9.58 1.21 -0.46
CA PHE A 82 8.72 0.55 -1.44
C PHE A 82 9.38 0.57 -2.82
N ARG A 83 9.64 -0.61 -3.39
CA ARG A 83 10.04 -0.74 -4.81
C ARG A 83 8.77 -0.68 -5.69
N ILE A 84 8.12 0.47 -5.72
CA ILE A 84 6.83 0.65 -6.42
C ILE A 84 7.01 0.84 -7.93
N GLY A 85 8.17 1.31 -8.40
CA GLY A 85 8.37 1.77 -9.78
C GLY A 85 7.85 0.81 -10.85
N TYR A 86 8.31 -0.44 -10.84
CA TYR A 86 7.88 -1.43 -11.85
C TYR A 86 6.42 -1.87 -11.69
N ALA A 87 5.92 -1.98 -10.45
CA ALA A 87 4.55 -2.40 -10.17
C ALA A 87 3.53 -1.30 -10.49
N MET A 88 3.88 -0.04 -10.24
CA MET A 88 3.08 1.14 -10.54
C MET A 88 3.02 1.38 -12.04
N VAL A 89 4.13 1.23 -12.78
CA VAL A 89 4.11 1.32 -14.25
C VAL A 89 3.23 0.21 -14.85
N ALA A 90 3.34 -1.02 -14.36
CA ALA A 90 2.48 -2.13 -14.81
C ALA A 90 1.00 -1.90 -14.45
N GLY A 91 0.71 -1.42 -13.24
CA GLY A 91 -0.64 -1.10 -12.76
C GLY A 91 -1.27 0.06 -13.53
N ILE A 92 -0.52 1.14 -13.78
CA ILE A 92 -0.97 2.28 -14.59
C ILE A 92 -1.22 1.83 -16.04
N LYS A 93 -0.35 0.98 -16.62
CA LYS A 93 -0.54 0.43 -17.97
C LYS A 93 -1.77 -0.47 -18.05
N ALA A 94 -2.04 -1.27 -17.02
CA ALA A 94 -3.24 -2.10 -16.91
C ALA A 94 -4.52 -1.27 -16.72
N ILE A 95 -4.49 -0.24 -15.88
CA ILE A 95 -5.63 0.68 -15.68
C ILE A 95 -5.91 1.51 -16.94
N LYS A 96 -4.88 1.98 -17.65
CA LYS A 96 -5.03 2.65 -18.95
C LYS A 96 -5.66 1.72 -19.99
N ARG A 97 -5.34 0.41 -19.93
CA ARG A 97 -5.96 -0.63 -20.78
C ARG A 97 -7.42 -0.89 -20.42
N TRP A 98 -7.81 -0.69 -19.16
CA TRP A 98 -9.18 -0.92 -18.67
C TRP A 98 -10.11 0.29 -18.82
N ARG A 99 -9.59 1.52 -18.64
CA ARG A 99 -10.38 2.77 -18.82
C ARG A 99 -10.47 3.24 -20.28
N GLY A 100 -9.70 2.64 -21.19
CA GLY A 100 -9.76 2.91 -22.63
C GLY A 100 -10.21 1.67 -23.39
N GLY A 101 -11.51 1.49 -23.60
CA GLY A 101 -12.01 0.54 -24.58
C GLY A 101 -11.54 0.94 -25.97
N LEU A 102 -10.41 0.39 -26.43
CA LEU A 102 -10.12 0.17 -27.84
C LEU A 102 -9.15 -1.01 -27.98
N PRO A 103 -9.66 -2.21 -28.32
CA PRO A 103 -8.84 -3.23 -28.94
C PRO A 103 -8.67 -2.85 -30.41
N LYS A 104 -7.53 -2.26 -30.77
CA LYS A 104 -7.02 -2.38 -32.14
C LYS A 104 -5.66 -3.07 -32.12
N PHE A 105 -5.77 -4.39 -32.04
CA PHE A 105 -4.71 -5.30 -32.43
C PHE A 105 -4.82 -5.46 -33.95
N LYS A 106 -3.98 -4.74 -34.72
CA LYS A 106 -3.56 -5.17 -36.06
C LYS A 106 -2.45 -4.27 -36.58
N SER A 107 -1.21 -4.74 -36.51
CA SER A 107 -0.19 -4.40 -37.50
C SER A 107 -0.11 -5.56 -38.50
N GLN A 108 -1.13 -5.72 -39.36
CA GLN A 108 -1.10 -6.67 -40.50
C GLN A 108 -1.13 -5.98 -41.86
N THR A 109 -1.11 -4.64 -41.90
CA THR A 109 -1.15 -3.90 -43.17
C THR A 109 0.24 -3.67 -43.76
N LEU A 110 1.31 -3.75 -42.94
CA LEU A 110 2.69 -3.55 -43.42
C LEU A 110 3.34 -4.81 -44.02
N SER A 111 2.86 -6.02 -43.69
CA SER A 111 3.37 -7.26 -44.29
C SER A 111 2.81 -7.53 -45.68
N LYS A 112 1.58 -7.07 -45.99
CA LYS A 112 0.96 -7.25 -47.32
C LYS A 112 1.52 -6.32 -48.40
N LEU A 113 2.19 -5.24 -48.02
CA LEU A 113 2.91 -4.36 -48.96
C LEU A 113 4.30 -4.92 -49.33
N ASN A 114 4.87 -5.80 -48.51
CA ASN A 114 6.16 -6.45 -48.78
C ASN A 114 6.04 -7.60 -49.80
N ASP A 115 4.90 -8.33 -49.79
CA ASP A 115 4.62 -9.36 -50.80
C ASP A 115 4.25 -8.76 -52.18
N ALA A 116 3.57 -7.62 -52.21
CA ALA A 116 3.19 -6.97 -53.47
C ALA A 116 4.36 -6.27 -54.19
N ASP A 117 5.42 -5.90 -53.46
CA ASP A 117 6.65 -5.32 -54.04
C ASP A 117 7.59 -6.41 -54.60
N SER A 118 7.52 -7.64 -54.04
CA SER A 118 8.37 -8.75 -54.47
C SER A 118 7.92 -9.43 -55.78
N ASP A 119 6.63 -9.31 -56.15
CA ASP A 119 6.09 -9.85 -57.41
C ASP A 119 6.36 -8.93 -58.63
N LYS A 120 6.57 -7.63 -58.39
CA LYS A 120 6.80 -6.64 -59.46
C LYS A 120 8.26 -6.53 -59.93
N LYS A 121 9.20 -7.24 -59.27
CA LYS A 121 10.64 -7.14 -59.54
C LYS A 121 11.22 -8.31 -60.35
N SER A 122 10.38 -9.25 -60.82
CA SER A 122 10.81 -10.37 -61.67
C SER A 122 10.23 -10.37 -63.09
N VAL A 123 9.79 -9.21 -63.59
CA VAL A 123 9.62 -8.99 -65.04
C VAL A 123 10.88 -8.34 -65.57
#